data_AF-A0AA41ULE4-F1
#
_entry.id   AF-A0AA41ULE4-F1
#
_cell.length_a   1.000
_cell.length_b   1.000
_cell.length_c   1.000
_cell.angle_alpha   90.00
_cell.angle_beta   90.00
_cell.angle_gamma   90.00
#
_symmetry.space_group_name_H-M   'P 1'
#
loop_
_entity.id
_entity.type
_entity.pdbx_description
1 polymer ?
#
loop_
_entity_poly.entity_id
_entity_poly.type
_entity_poly.pdbx_seq_one_letter_code
_entity_poly.pdbx_strand_id
1 'polypeptide(L)' 'MEKQSHLTTNEAARALGVQGSTIRRGLCVNGHYMGLVPVKLPNHRLLWPAKAVAQLLQPGEKE' A
#
# COMPACT_ATOMS: atom_id res chain seq x y z
N MET A 1 18.21 -4.47 12.30
CA MET A 1 17.06 -5.37 12.05
C MET A 1 15.92 -4.52 11.50
N GLU A 2 15.68 -4.60 10.21
CA GLU A 2 14.86 -3.66 9.44
C GLU A 2 13.38 -3.75 9.80
N LYS A 3 12.79 -2.64 10.25
CA LYS A 3 11.34 -2.54 10.54
C LYS A 3 10.55 -2.58 9.23
N GLN A 4 10.39 -3.75 8.63
CA GLN A 4 9.38 -3.96 7.60
C GLN A 4 8.02 -4.14 8.30
N SER A 5 7.47 -3.03 8.81
CA SER A 5 6.09 -2.98 9.28
C SER A 5 5.20 -3.20 8.05
N HIS A 6 4.59 -4.37 7.95
CA HIS A 6 3.61 -4.64 6.91
C HIS A 6 2.25 -4.13 7.41
N LEU A 7 1.62 -3.23 6.67
CA LEU A 7 0.32 -2.66 6.96
C LEU A 7 -0.77 -3.49 6.31
N THR A 8 -1.92 -3.58 6.95
CA THR A 8 -3.12 -4.09 6.29
C THR A 8 -3.65 -3.08 5.26
N THR A 9 -4.48 -3.52 4.32
CA THR A 9 -5.12 -2.61 3.34
C THR A 9 -5.85 -1.45 4.03
N ASN A 10 -6.44 -1.68 5.21
CA ASN A 10 -7.15 -0.63 5.93
C ASN A 10 -6.20 0.39 6.57
N GLU A 11 -5.09 -0.07 7.14
CA GLU A 11 -4.06 0.83 7.69
C GLU A 11 -3.36 1.62 6.60
N ALA A 12 -3.01 0.99 5.47
CA ALA A 12 -2.44 1.69 4.32
C ALA A 12 -3.42 2.73 3.76
N ALA A 13 -4.70 2.40 3.67
CA ALA A 13 -5.76 3.33 3.26
C ALA A 13 -5.87 4.53 4.21
N ARG A 14 -5.87 4.27 5.52
CA ARG A 14 -5.90 5.32 6.55
C ARG A 14 -4.67 6.23 6.48
N ALA A 15 -3.48 5.66 6.26
CA ALA A 15 -2.25 6.43 6.11
C ALA A 15 -2.27 7.32 4.87
N LEU A 16 -2.84 6.83 3.77
CA LEU A 16 -3.00 7.58 2.51
C LEU A 16 -4.21 8.51 2.50
N GLY A 17 -5.05 8.50 3.53
CA GLY A 17 -6.30 9.29 3.57
C GLY A 17 -7.36 8.84 2.56
N VAL A 18 -7.28 7.60 2.06
CA VAL A 18 -8.22 7.05 1.07
C VAL A 18 -9.06 5.93 1.68
N GLN A 19 -10.13 5.54 1.00
CA GLN A 19 -10.91 4.36 1.39
C GLN A 19 -10.21 3.09 0.92
N GLY A 20 -10.23 2.03 1.73
CA GLY A 20 -9.62 0.74 1.37
C GLY A 20 -10.22 0.10 0.11
N SER A 21 -11.45 0.47 -0.25
CA SER A 21 -12.09 0.10 -1.52
C SER A 21 -11.38 0.69 -2.73
N THR A 22 -10.89 1.93 -2.66
CA THR A 22 -10.11 2.59 -3.72
C THR A 22 -8.80 1.84 -3.97
N ILE A 23 -8.11 1.44 -2.90
CA ILE A 23 -6.87 0.64 -3.02
C ILE A 23 -7.15 -0.70 -3.69
N ARG A 24 -8.21 -1.41 -3.26
CA ARG A 24 -8.61 -2.68 -3.89
C ARG A 24 -9.00 -2.50 -5.35
N ARG A 25 -9.73 -1.42 -5.69
CA ARG A 25 -10.11 -1.09 -7.06
C ARG A 25 -8.87 -0.86 -7.92
N GLY A 26 -7.92 -0.03 -7.47
CA GLY A 26 -6.68 0.21 -8.20
C GLY A 26 -5.85 -1.06 -8.37
N LEU A 27 -5.78 -1.92 -7.36
CA LEU A 27 -5.14 -3.23 -7.47
C LEU A 27 -5.83 -4.13 -8.51
N CYS A 28 -7.16 -4.17 -8.55
CA CYS A 28 -7.88 -4.99 -9.54
C CYS A 28 -7.76 -4.43 -10.98
N VAL A 29 -7.74 -3.11 -11.15
CA VAL A 29 -7.73 -2.47 -12.47
C VAL A 29 -6.31 -2.42 -13.05
N ASN A 30 -5.33 -2.01 -12.24
CA ASN A 30 -3.95 -1.81 -12.70
C ASN A 30 -3.01 -2.96 -12.31
N GLY A 31 -3.43 -3.88 -11.42
CA GLY A 31 -2.55 -4.92 -10.86
C GLY A 31 -1.58 -4.41 -9.78
N HIS A 32 -1.52 -3.09 -9.57
CA HIS A 32 -0.69 -2.41 -8.59
C HIS A 32 -1.36 -1.08 -8.19
N TYR A 33 -1.09 -0.58 -6.99
CA TYR A 33 -1.66 0.70 -6.54
C TYR A 33 -0.55 1.73 -6.40
N MET A 34 -0.45 2.69 -7.32
CA MET A 34 0.61 3.73 -7.30
C MET A 34 2.03 3.14 -7.21
N GLY A 35 2.28 2.00 -7.88
CA GLY A 35 3.56 1.29 -7.85
C GLY A 35 3.76 0.35 -6.65
N LEU A 36 2.83 0.32 -5.69
CA LEU A 36 2.81 -0.66 -4.60
C LEU A 36 2.29 -2.01 -5.09
N VAL A 37 3.06 -3.05 -4.79
CA VAL A 37 2.64 -4.45 -4.95
C VAL A 37 2.36 -5.03 -3.56
N PRO A 38 1.12 -5.44 -3.27
CA PRO A 38 0.81 -6.09 -2.01
C PRO A 38 1.36 -7.52 -1.97
N VAL A 39 1.83 -7.93 -0.79
CA VAL A 39 2.19 -9.32 -0.51
C VAL A 39 0.91 -10.08 -0.19
N LYS A 40 0.58 -11.06 -1.02
CA LYS A 40 -0.60 -11.91 -0.83
C LYS A 40 -0.25 -13.04 0.14
N LEU A 41 -0.91 -13.06 1.30
CA LEU A 41 -0.74 -14.12 2.28
C LEU A 41 -1.66 -15.31 1.97
N PRO A 42 -1.29 -16.52 2.45
CA PRO A 42 -2.14 -17.71 2.32
C PRO A 42 -3.48 -17.58 3.06
N ASN A 43 -3.61 -16.63 3.99
CA ASN A 43 -4.86 -16.31 4.69
C ASN A 43 -5.78 -15.33 3.92
N HIS A 44 -5.56 -15.17 2.60
CA HIS A 44 -6.29 -14.26 1.71
C HIS A 44 -6.18 -12.76 2.06
N ARG A 45 -5.32 -12.36 2.99
CA ARG A 45 -5.05 -10.94 3.28
C ARG A 45 -3.95 -10.39 2.37
N LEU A 46 -4.04 -9.08 2.14
CA LEU A 46 -3.05 -8.30 1.41
C LEU A 46 -2.25 -7.49 2.43
N LEU A 47 -0.94 -7.68 2.42
CA LEU A 47 0.00 -6.90 3.23
C LEU A 47 0.70 -5.86 2.35
N TRP A 48 0.71 -4.63 2.83
CA TRP A 48 1.30 -3.48 2.17
C TRP A 48 2.58 -3.09 2.92
N PRO A 49 3.74 -3.02 2.26
CA PRO A 49 4.96 -2.61 2.94
C PRO A 49 4.85 -1.15 3.39
N ALA A 50 4.92 -0.86 4.70
CA ALA A 50 4.82 0.50 5.24
C ALA A 50 5.85 1.45 4.63
N LYS A 51 7.06 0.93 4.33
CA LYS A 51 8.13 1.72 3.70
C LYS A 51 7.70 2.29 2.36
N ALA A 52 7.02 1.50 1.53
CA ALA A 52 6.57 1.94 0.22
C ALA A 52 5.35 2.88 0.34
N VAL A 53 4.46 2.65 1.31
CA VAL A 53 3.36 3.60 1.61
C VAL A 53 3.94 4.95 2.08
N ALA A 54 4.95 4.92 2.95
CA ALA A 54 5.64 6.11 3.41
C ALA A 54 6.39 6.83 2.27
N GLN A 55 7.00 6.10 1.34
CA GLN A 55 7.63 6.68 0.14
C GLN A 55 6.63 7.37 -0.79
N LEU A 56 5.37 6.91 -0.86
CA LEU A 56 4.33 7.59 -1.62
C LEU A 56 3.79 8.84 -0.92
N LEU A 57 3.81 8.83 0.42
CA LEU A 57 3.45 9.99 1.24
C LEU A 57 4.56 11.04 1.27
N GLN A 58 5.80 10.66 0.95
CA GLN A 58 6.83 11.64 0.69
C GLN A 58 6.44 12.39 -0.59
N PRO A 59 6.17 13.71 -0.50
CA PRO A 59 5.92 14.49 -1.70
C PRO A 59 7.16 14.37 -2.56
N GLY A 60 7.00 13.82 -3.77
CA GLY A 60 8.09 13.75 -4.72
C GLY A 60 8.52 15.16 -5.07
N GLU A 61 9.69 15.56 -4.56
CA GLU A 61 10.61 16.46 -5.24
C GLU A 61 10.76 15.90 -6.67
N LYS A 62 10.01 16.50 -7.58
CA LYS A 62 10.18 16.26 -9.01
C LYS A 62 11.32 17.16 -9.44
N GLU A 63 12.49 16.57 -9.69
CA GLU A 63 13.52 17.18 -10.51
C GLU A 63 13.26 16.84 -11.99
#